data_AF-A0A0G4N9Q2-F1
#
_entry.id   AF-A0A0G4N9Q2-F1
#
_cell.length_a   1.000
_cell.length_b   1.000
_cell.length_c   1.000
_cell.angle_alpha   90.00
_cell.angle_beta   90.00
_cell.angle_gamma   90.00
#
_symmetry.space_group_name_H-M   'P 1'
#
loop_
_entity.id
_entity.type
_entity.pdbx_description
1 polymer ?
#
loop_
_entity_poly.entity_id
_entity_poly.type
_entity_poly.pdbx_seq_one_letter_code
_entity_poly.pdbx_strand_id
1 'polypeptide(L)'
;MSFPLHPSLVNGITKGDPSFQGGVLKCKCSTSPVTVTLRSNVVHNHACGCSKCWKPEGALFSIVSAVPVDKLEVTANGDKLAVVDPSATILRHACTGCGVHLYGHRSQAYRQGFDARHIDDVRAQLKSLGLESYDALNPPLMDAIAAFTAANEAKA
;
A
#
# COMPACT_ATOMS: atom_id res chain seq x y z
N MET A 1 11.02 2.42 24.03
CA MET A 1 10.83 1.11 23.36
C MET A 1 10.81 1.34 21.86
N SER A 2 11.28 0.38 21.05
CA SER A 2 11.24 0.47 19.58
C SER A 2 10.23 -0.55 19.06
N PHE A 3 9.20 -0.10 18.34
CA PHE A 3 8.22 -1.00 17.73
C PHE A 3 8.69 -1.47 16.35
N PRO A 4 8.35 -2.70 15.94
CA PRO A 4 8.69 -3.23 14.63
C PRO A 4 7.77 -2.65 13.54
N LEU A 5 8.03 -1.42 13.11
CA LEU A 5 7.17 -0.71 12.14
C LEU A 5 7.10 -1.43 10.79
N HIS A 6 8.21 -1.50 10.06
CA HIS A 6 8.36 -2.25 8.82
C HIS A 6 9.87 -2.44 8.56
N PRO A 7 10.33 -3.57 7.97
CA PRO A 7 11.76 -3.80 7.71
C PRO A 7 12.45 -2.67 6.93
N SER A 8 11.76 -2.08 5.95
CA SER A 8 12.27 -0.95 5.16
C SER A 8 12.42 0.37 5.92
N LEU A 9 11.92 0.47 7.16
CA LEU A 9 12.03 1.67 7.99
C LEU A 9 13.07 1.52 9.11
N VAL A 10 13.63 0.32 9.31
CA VAL A 10 14.56 0.03 10.41
C VAL A 10 15.80 0.92 10.36
N ASN A 11 16.27 1.23 9.15
CA ASN A 11 17.46 2.05 8.92
C ASN A 11 17.13 3.48 8.45
N GLY A 12 15.93 3.97 8.79
CA GLY A 12 15.42 5.25 8.31
C GLY A 12 14.85 5.19 6.88
N ILE A 13 14.65 6.36 6.28
CA ILE A 13 13.99 6.50 4.97
C ILE A 13 15.01 6.80 3.89
N THR A 14 15.02 6.00 2.83
CA THR A 14 15.79 6.27 1.62
C THR A 14 15.00 7.16 0.68
N LYS A 15 15.58 8.28 0.25
CA LYS A 15 15.00 9.15 -0.76
C LYS A 15 14.96 8.42 -2.11
N GLY A 16 13.80 8.39 -2.76
CA GLY A 16 13.64 7.81 -4.09
C GLY A 16 14.32 8.64 -5.18
N ASP A 17 14.65 7.99 -6.30
CA ASP A 17 15.13 8.64 -7.51
C ASP A 17 13.93 9.21 -8.31
N PRO A 18 13.86 10.53 -8.57
CA PRO A 18 12.81 11.12 -9.41
C PRO A 18 12.75 10.52 -10.83
N SER A 19 13.89 10.05 -11.34
CA SER A 19 14.05 9.50 -12.69
C SER A 19 13.79 8.00 -12.79
N PHE A 20 13.37 7.36 -11.70
CA PHE A 20 13.11 5.92 -11.67
C PHE A 20 12.01 5.53 -12.67
N GLN A 21 12.33 4.60 -13.57
CA GLN A 21 11.47 4.21 -14.70
C GLN A 21 10.50 3.06 -14.37
N GLY A 22 10.49 2.59 -13.13
CA GLY A 22 9.76 1.42 -12.70
C GLY A 22 10.66 0.20 -12.50
N GLY A 23 10.05 -0.95 -12.27
CA GLY A 23 10.77 -2.15 -11.85
C GLY A 23 9.87 -3.37 -11.81
N VAL A 24 10.40 -4.47 -11.28
CA VAL A 24 9.72 -5.75 -11.24
C VAL A 24 9.45 -6.16 -9.80
N LEU A 25 8.18 -6.37 -9.48
CA LEU A 25 7.72 -6.95 -8.22
C LEU A 25 7.56 -8.46 -8.37
N LYS A 26 7.96 -9.22 -7.36
CA LYS A 26 7.80 -10.67 -7.31
C LYS A 26 7.18 -11.11 -5.98
N CYS A 27 6.31 -12.10 -6.04
CA CYS A 27 5.81 -12.77 -4.84
C CYS A 27 6.93 -13.59 -4.17
N LYS A 28 6.68 -14.10 -2.96
CA LYS A 28 7.67 -14.87 -2.18
C LYS A 28 7.75 -16.37 -2.52
N CYS A 29 7.11 -16.83 -3.59
CA CYS A 29 7.24 -18.25 -3.98
C CYS A 29 8.67 -18.52 -4.49
N SER A 30 9.28 -19.61 -4.01
CA SER A 30 10.60 -20.07 -4.48
C SER A 30 10.57 -20.58 -5.93
N THR A 31 9.44 -21.15 -6.34
CA THR A 31 9.22 -21.66 -7.71
C THR A 31 8.04 -20.95 -8.36
N SER A 32 8.22 -20.55 -9.62
CA SER A 32 7.22 -19.85 -10.44
C SER A 32 6.53 -18.67 -9.71
N PRO A 33 7.30 -17.64 -9.30
CA PRO A 33 6.73 -16.49 -8.62
C PRO A 33 5.83 -15.69 -9.54
N VAL A 34 4.73 -15.16 -8.99
CA VAL A 34 3.95 -14.12 -9.68
C VAL A 34 4.87 -12.92 -9.89
N THR A 35 4.90 -12.43 -11.12
CA THR A 35 5.71 -11.27 -11.50
C THR A 35 4.83 -10.15 -12.01
N VAL A 36 5.05 -8.95 -11.49
CA VAL A 36 4.36 -7.72 -11.91
C VAL A 36 5.40 -6.69 -12.31
N THR A 37 5.28 -6.17 -13.53
CA THR A 37 6.16 -5.12 -14.05
C THR A 37 5.48 -3.76 -13.88
N LEU A 38 6.23 -2.81 -13.34
CA LEU A 38 5.88 -1.40 -13.26
C LEU A 38 6.66 -0.63 -14.34
N ARG A 39 5.97 0.18 -15.13
CA ARG A 39 6.53 0.97 -16.25
C ARG A 39 6.53 2.47 -15.96
N SER A 40 6.59 2.84 -14.69
CA SER A 40 6.73 4.22 -14.23
C SER A 40 7.30 4.27 -12.82
N ASN A 41 7.66 5.47 -12.38
CA ASN A 41 7.88 5.72 -10.95
C ASN A 41 6.60 5.47 -10.14
N VAL A 42 6.77 5.26 -8.85
CA VAL A 42 5.67 5.19 -7.89
C VAL A 42 5.44 6.56 -7.26
N VAL A 43 4.20 6.83 -6.84
CA VAL A 43 3.83 8.07 -6.17
C VAL A 43 3.16 7.77 -4.83
N HIS A 44 3.22 8.74 -3.92
CA HIS A 44 2.57 8.68 -2.61
C HIS A 44 2.95 7.44 -1.79
N ASN A 45 4.23 7.05 -1.82
CA ASN A 45 4.71 5.97 -0.96
C ASN A 45 4.52 6.35 0.53
N HIS A 46 3.87 5.50 1.31
CA HIS A 46 3.63 5.75 2.72
C HIS A 46 3.53 4.46 3.53
N ALA A 47 3.79 4.59 4.84
CA ALA A 47 3.49 3.54 5.80
C ALA A 47 1.97 3.52 6.09
N CYS A 48 1.33 2.37 5.89
CA CYS A 48 -0.11 2.21 6.09
C CYS A 48 -0.40 1.21 7.22
N GLY A 49 -1.06 1.69 8.28
CA GLY A 49 -1.42 0.89 9.46
C GLY A 49 -2.75 0.15 9.34
N CYS A 50 -3.52 0.32 8.26
CA CYS A 50 -4.85 -0.31 8.16
C CYS A 50 -4.75 -1.84 8.18
N SER A 51 -5.78 -2.54 8.65
CA SER A 51 -5.74 -4.02 8.72
C SER A 51 -5.76 -4.70 7.37
N LYS A 52 -6.20 -4.00 6.31
CA LYS A 52 -6.46 -4.60 5.00
C LYS A 52 -5.22 -4.70 4.10
N CYS A 53 -4.19 -3.88 4.33
CA CYS A 53 -2.94 -3.96 3.57
C CYS A 53 -2.04 -5.09 4.07
N TRP A 54 -1.43 -5.82 3.13
CA TRP A 54 -0.47 -6.89 3.44
C TRP A 54 0.74 -6.33 4.18
N LYS A 55 1.17 -7.05 5.21
CA LYS A 55 2.35 -6.72 6.01
C LYS A 55 3.27 -7.93 5.99
N PRO A 56 4.60 -7.74 5.87
CA PRO A 56 5.52 -8.82 6.14
C PRO A 56 5.38 -9.27 7.59
N GLU A 57 5.76 -10.51 7.85
CA GLU A 57 5.71 -11.10 9.19
C GLU A 57 6.44 -10.21 10.21
N GLY A 58 5.79 -10.00 11.36
CA GLY A 58 6.30 -9.16 12.45
C GLY A 58 6.18 -7.65 12.25
N ALA A 59 5.72 -7.15 11.09
CA ALA A 59 5.58 -5.72 10.84
C ALA A 59 4.20 -5.17 11.26
N LEU A 60 4.20 -4.01 11.92
CA LEU A 60 2.99 -3.28 12.29
C LEU A 60 2.39 -2.49 11.12
N PHE A 61 3.21 -2.04 10.18
CA PHE A 61 2.82 -1.24 9.03
C PHE A 61 3.11 -1.96 7.71
N SER A 62 2.30 -1.67 6.70
CA SER A 62 2.61 -1.97 5.30
C SER A 62 3.34 -0.78 4.68
N ILE A 63 4.17 -1.00 3.65
CA ILE A 63 4.64 0.08 2.78
C ILE A 63 3.90 -0.05 1.45
N VAL A 64 3.12 0.97 1.10
CA VAL A 64 2.25 0.96 -0.06
C VAL A 64 2.43 2.25 -0.85
N SER A 65 2.36 2.14 -2.17
CA SER A 65 2.44 3.25 -3.11
C SER A 65 1.34 3.14 -4.17
N ALA A 66 1.15 4.20 -4.93
CA ALA A 66 0.28 4.21 -6.11
C ALA A 66 1.11 4.27 -7.41
N VAL A 67 0.53 3.72 -8.47
CA VAL A 67 1.05 3.72 -9.84
C VAL A 67 -0.16 3.85 -10.78
N PRO A 68 -0.03 4.50 -11.95
CA PRO A 68 -1.10 4.50 -12.94
C PRO A 68 -1.45 3.08 -13.39
N VAL A 69 -2.74 2.82 -13.63
CA VAL A 69 -3.25 1.47 -13.95
C VAL A 69 -2.64 0.94 -15.25
N ASP A 70 -2.44 1.81 -16.24
CA ASP A 70 -1.81 1.49 -17.53
C ASP A 70 -0.30 1.26 -17.45
N LYS A 71 0.32 1.48 -16.28
CA LYS A 71 1.75 1.27 -16.03
C LYS A 71 2.03 0.05 -15.16
N LEU A 72 1.02 -0.77 -14.87
CA LEU A 72 1.16 -2.04 -14.16
C LEU A 72 0.75 -3.20 -15.06
N GLU A 73 1.59 -4.22 -15.15
CA GLU A 73 1.35 -5.40 -15.97
C GLU A 73 1.73 -6.68 -15.22
N VAL A 74 0.83 -7.66 -15.16
CA VAL A 74 1.17 -9.01 -14.67
C VAL A 74 1.90 -9.75 -15.79
N THR A 75 3.18 -10.02 -15.61
CA THR A 75 4.06 -10.54 -16.66
C THR A 75 4.41 -12.03 -16.50
N ALA A 76 4.15 -12.63 -15.34
CA ALA A 76 4.30 -14.08 -15.17
C ALA A 76 3.41 -14.65 -14.04
N ASN A 77 2.93 -15.89 -14.24
CA ASN A 77 2.19 -16.70 -13.27
C ASN A 77 0.97 -16.00 -12.65
N GLY A 78 0.25 -15.20 -13.46
CA GLY A 78 -0.92 -14.43 -13.01
C GLY A 78 -2.11 -15.29 -12.60
N ASP A 79 -2.17 -16.54 -13.07
CA ASP A 79 -3.13 -17.57 -12.66
C ASP A 79 -3.09 -17.88 -11.15
N LYS A 80 -1.97 -17.58 -10.48
CA LYS A 80 -1.82 -17.72 -9.03
C LYS A 80 -2.37 -16.53 -8.25
N LEU A 81 -2.97 -15.53 -8.90
CA LEU A 81 -3.55 -14.37 -8.22
C LEU A 81 -5.03 -14.59 -7.92
N ALA A 82 -5.42 -14.27 -6.69
CA ALA A 82 -6.82 -14.24 -6.27
C ALA A 82 -7.15 -12.93 -5.57
N VAL A 83 -8.39 -12.47 -5.74
CA VAL A 83 -8.93 -11.34 -4.98
C VAL A 83 -9.14 -11.76 -3.53
N VAL A 84 -8.54 -11.02 -2.60
CA VAL A 84 -8.59 -11.33 -1.15
C VAL A 84 -9.98 -11.14 -0.56
N ASP A 85 -10.65 -10.06 -0.95
CA ASP A 85 -11.97 -9.68 -0.45
C ASP A 85 -12.71 -8.96 -1.58
N PRO A 86 -13.66 -9.63 -2.27
CA PRO A 86 -14.39 -9.03 -3.39
C PRO A 86 -15.34 -7.90 -2.95
N SER A 87 -15.62 -7.77 -1.65
CA SER A 87 -16.49 -6.72 -1.10
C SER A 87 -15.75 -5.44 -0.70
N ALA A 88 -14.41 -5.43 -0.71
CA ALA A 88 -13.61 -4.30 -0.24
C ALA A 88 -13.44 -3.23 -1.33
N THR A 89 -13.35 -1.94 -0.96
CA THR A 89 -13.07 -0.81 -1.90
C THR A 89 -11.78 -0.98 -2.69
N ILE A 90 -10.84 -1.78 -2.21
CA ILE A 90 -9.60 -2.03 -2.94
C ILE A 90 -9.50 -3.54 -3.05
N LEU A 91 -9.75 -4.05 -4.25
CA LEU A 91 -9.59 -5.45 -4.62
C LEU A 91 -8.10 -5.74 -4.68
N ARG A 92 -7.61 -6.33 -3.59
CA ARG A 92 -6.21 -6.73 -3.43
C ARG A 92 -6.03 -8.09 -4.05
N HIS A 93 -5.06 -8.20 -4.96
CA HIS A 93 -4.70 -9.44 -5.63
C HIS A 93 -3.51 -10.06 -4.92
N ALA A 94 -3.75 -11.21 -4.29
CA ALA A 94 -2.75 -11.95 -3.53
C ALA A 94 -2.35 -13.23 -4.26
N CYS A 95 -1.08 -13.59 -4.17
CA CYS A 95 -0.59 -14.87 -4.62
C CYS A 95 -1.13 -15.99 -3.71
N THR A 96 -1.88 -16.94 -4.27
CA THR A 96 -2.47 -18.07 -3.54
C THR A 96 -1.44 -19.00 -2.91
N GLY A 97 -0.21 -19.03 -3.43
CA GLY A 97 0.87 -19.88 -2.89
C GLY A 97 1.62 -19.30 -1.70
N CYS A 98 1.69 -17.97 -1.54
CA CYS A 98 2.48 -17.35 -0.46
C CYS A 98 1.77 -16.20 0.28
N GLY A 99 0.55 -15.85 -0.10
CA GLY A 99 -0.26 -14.81 0.53
C GLY A 99 0.20 -13.37 0.28
N VAL A 100 1.30 -13.15 -0.43
CA VAL A 100 1.79 -11.79 -0.73
C VAL A 100 0.83 -11.08 -1.67
N HIS A 101 0.41 -9.87 -1.31
CA HIS A 101 -0.36 -9.00 -2.20
C HIS A 101 0.58 -8.33 -3.20
N LEU A 102 0.25 -8.41 -4.49
CA LEU A 102 1.09 -7.84 -5.55
C LEU A 102 0.58 -6.47 -6.02
N TYR A 103 -0.73 -6.30 -6.08
CA TYR A 103 -1.35 -5.02 -6.38
C TYR A 103 -2.77 -4.95 -5.83
N GLY A 104 -3.32 -3.73 -5.76
CA GLY A 104 -4.73 -3.49 -5.48
C GLY A 104 -5.30 -2.49 -6.46
N HIS A 105 -6.54 -2.70 -6.88
CA HIS A 105 -7.28 -1.74 -7.71
C HIS A 105 -8.62 -1.43 -7.05
N ARG A 106 -9.17 -0.23 -7.31
CA ARG A 106 -10.38 0.23 -6.62
C ARG A 106 -11.64 -0.49 -7.11
N SER A 107 -12.44 -0.98 -6.18
CA SER A 107 -13.90 -1.20 -6.26
C SER A 107 -14.57 -0.39 -5.11
N GLN A 108 -15.83 -0.61 -4.71
CA GLN A 108 -16.50 0.18 -3.64
C GLN A 108 -16.63 -0.62 -2.33
N ALA A 109 -16.30 0.00 -1.18
CA ALA A 109 -16.70 -0.27 0.24
C ALA A 109 -15.65 -0.64 1.35
N TYR A 110 -15.59 0.25 2.36
CA TYR A 110 -15.33 0.18 3.84
C TYR A 110 -14.23 -0.68 4.54
N ARG A 111 -13.96 -0.37 5.84
CA ARG A 111 -12.66 -0.42 6.59
C ARG A 111 -12.78 -1.07 8.00
N GLN A 112 -11.68 -1.65 8.54
CA GLN A 112 -11.47 -1.94 9.99
C GLN A 112 -9.98 -1.84 10.40
N GLY A 113 -9.67 -1.74 11.71
CA GLY A 113 -8.42 -2.26 12.34
C GLY A 113 -7.57 -1.36 13.28
N PHE A 114 -6.79 -2.04 14.16
CA PHE A 114 -5.77 -1.67 15.20
C PHE A 114 -6.28 -1.39 16.64
N ASP A 115 -5.57 -1.92 17.65
CA ASP A 115 -5.82 -1.72 19.09
C ASP A 115 -5.30 -0.34 19.54
N ALA A 116 -6.23 0.56 19.82
CA ALA A 116 -5.95 1.98 20.05
C ALA A 116 -5.04 2.29 21.25
N ARG A 117 -4.81 1.34 22.16
CA ARG A 117 -4.04 1.57 23.40
C ARG A 117 -2.57 1.97 23.20
N HIS A 118 -1.99 1.69 22.03
CA HIS A 118 -0.58 1.98 21.74
C HIS A 118 -0.40 3.07 20.67
N ILE A 119 -1.46 3.79 20.28
CA ILE A 119 -1.41 4.67 19.11
C ILE A 119 -0.45 5.85 19.29
N ASP A 120 -0.30 6.37 20.50
CA ASP A 120 0.54 7.54 20.77
C ASP A 120 2.03 7.21 20.68
N ASP A 121 2.44 6.05 21.21
CA ASP A 121 3.83 5.59 21.10
C ASP A 121 4.21 5.32 19.64
N VAL A 122 3.28 4.75 18.86
CA VAL A 122 3.45 4.49 17.44
C VAL A 122 3.58 5.80 16.66
N ARG A 123 2.73 6.80 16.92
CA ARG A 123 2.80 8.12 16.30
C ARG A 123 4.12 8.83 16.63
N ALA A 124 4.58 8.74 17.87
CA ALA A 124 5.86 9.32 18.28
C ALA A 124 7.05 8.69 17.52
N GLN A 125 7.04 7.37 17.34
CA GLN A 125 8.08 6.68 16.56
C GLN A 125 8.00 7.02 15.06
N LEU A 126 6.80 7.16 14.47
CA LEU A 126 6.66 7.60 13.09
C LEU A 126 7.22 9.02 12.90
N LYS A 127 6.90 9.93 13.82
CA LYS A 127 7.37 11.31 13.79
C LYS A 127 8.89 11.42 13.89
N SER A 128 9.54 10.59 14.72
CA SER A 128 11.01 10.59 14.84
C SER A 128 11.72 10.12 13.56
N LEU A 129 11.02 9.38 12.69
CA LEU A 129 11.50 8.99 11.37
C LEU A 129 11.19 10.02 10.28
N GLY A 130 10.57 11.15 10.62
CA GLY A 130 10.11 12.17 9.66
C GLY A 130 8.81 11.82 8.94
N LEU A 131 8.06 10.83 9.45
CA LEU A 131 6.74 10.45 8.93
C LEU A 131 5.65 11.13 9.76
N GLU A 132 5.00 12.14 9.18
CA GLU A 132 3.81 12.72 9.80
C GLU A 132 2.66 11.72 9.77
N SER A 133 1.94 11.62 10.89
CA SER A 133 0.86 10.63 11.05
C SER A 133 -0.49 11.27 10.74
N TYR A 134 -1.28 10.63 9.88
CA TYR A 134 -2.65 11.04 9.54
C TYR A 134 -3.62 9.86 9.74
N ASP A 135 -4.83 10.14 10.25
CA ASP A 135 -5.87 9.11 10.45
C ASP A 135 -6.65 8.78 9.15
N ALA A 136 -6.38 9.54 8.09
CA ALA A 136 -6.88 9.32 6.73
C ALA A 136 -5.69 9.28 5.74
N LEU A 137 -5.80 9.93 4.58
CA LEU A 137 -4.64 10.20 3.72
C LEU A 137 -4.01 11.54 4.10
N ASN A 138 -2.86 11.87 3.52
CA ASN A 138 -2.24 13.18 3.71
C ASN A 138 -3.14 14.30 3.11
N PRO A 139 -3.03 15.55 3.61
CA PRO A 139 -3.96 16.63 3.24
C PRO A 139 -4.11 16.84 1.72
N PRO A 140 -3.04 16.87 0.89
CA PRO A 140 -3.20 17.00 -0.57
C PRO A 140 -4.03 15.89 -1.23
N LEU A 141 -3.93 14.64 -0.74
CA LEU A 141 -4.74 13.54 -1.28
C LEU A 141 -6.20 13.64 -0.81
N MET A 142 -6.41 14.07 0.43
CA MET A 142 -7.77 14.29 0.95
C MET A 142 -8.47 15.42 0.21
N ASP A 143 -7.77 16.52 -0.08
CA ASP A 143 -8.30 17.63 -0.88
C ASP A 143 -8.65 17.19 -2.30
N ALA A 144 -7.79 16.39 -2.94
CA ALA A 144 -8.06 15.84 -4.27
C ALA A 144 -9.31 14.93 -4.28
N ILE A 145 -9.51 14.11 -3.23
CA ILE A 145 -10.71 13.28 -3.08
C ILE A 145 -11.94 14.16 -2.86
N ALA A 146 -11.88 15.17 -1.98
CA ALA A 146 -12.99 16.07 -1.71
C ALA A 146 -13.42 16.83 -2.97
N ALA A 147 -12.47 17.37 -3.72
CA ALA A 147 -12.71 18.05 -4.98
C ALA A 147 -13.36 17.12 -6.02
N PHE A 148 -12.86 15.88 -6.14
CA PHE A 148 -13.46 14.88 -7.03
C PHE A 148 -14.89 14.54 -6.62
N THR A 149 -15.16 14.31 -5.34
CA THR A 149 -16.51 14.00 -4.84
C THR A 149 -17.47 15.15 -5.13
N ALA A 150 -17.11 16.38 -4.76
CA ALA A 150 -17.93 17.57 -5.01
C ALA A 150 -18.24 17.77 -6.51
N ALA A 151 -17.25 17.54 -7.38
CA ALA A 151 -17.43 17.67 -8.83
C ALA A 151 -18.33 16.59 -9.44
N ASN A 152 -18.47 15.43 -8.81
CA ASN A 152 -19.34 14.34 -9.30
C ASN A 152 -20.73 14.37 -8.67
N GLU A 153 -20.87 14.85 -7.44
CA GLU A 153 -22.18 15.12 -6.83
C GLU A 153 -22.93 16.25 -7.55
N ALA A 154 -22.21 17.26 -8.06
CA ALA A 154 -22.81 18.33 -8.86
C ALA A 154 -23.25 17.90 -10.28
N LYS A 155 -22.95 16.66 -10.68
CA LYS A 155 -23.30 16.07 -12.00
C LYS A 155 -24.37 14.97 -11.90
N ALA A 156 -24.75 14.59 -10.69
CA ALA A 156 -25.81 13.64 -10.39
C ALA A 156 -27.14 14.37 -10.17
#